data_AF-A0A3D5KT69-F1
#
_entry.id   AF-A0A3D5KT69-F1
#
_cell.length_a   1.000
_cell.length_b   1.000
_cell.length_c   1.000
_cell.angle_alpha   90.00
_cell.angle_beta   90.00
_cell.angle_gamma   90.00
#
_symmetry.space_group_name_H-M   'P 1'
#
loop_
_entity.id
_entity.type
_entity.pdbx_description
1 polymer ?
#
loop_
_entity_poly.entity_id
_entity_poly.type
_entity_poly.pdbx_seq_one_letter_code
_entity_poly.pdbx_strand_id
1 'polypeptide(L)'
;MTISEIGCCGAYCKTCMNWQKEKYPNERTCLGCKLGYKSGIRDLSKAKCRMKVCCFVERKLETCADCPDYPCEVLEAFWNKNGWKYKQYKKQLEFIRQNGYEKYLINAHKWERAHGRLTL
;
A
#
# COMPACT_ATOMS: atom_id res chain seq x y z
N MET A 1 5.57 -9.12 11.29
CA MET A 1 4.88 -8.16 10.40
C MET A 1 5.61 -6.84 10.50
N THR A 2 5.81 -6.12 9.42
CA THR A 2 6.52 -4.83 9.43
C THR A 2 5.81 -3.80 8.56
N ILE A 3 6.02 -2.51 8.85
CA ILE A 3 5.46 -1.40 8.06
C ILE A 3 5.93 -1.47 6.58
N SER A 4 7.09 -2.10 6.31
CA SER A 4 7.59 -2.32 4.95
C SER A 4 6.69 -3.21 4.08
N GLU A 5 5.79 -3.98 4.70
CA GLU A 5 4.79 -4.81 4.01
C GLU A 5 3.56 -4.00 3.58
N ILE A 6 3.49 -2.70 3.89
CA ILE A 6 2.38 -1.81 3.56
C ILE A 6 2.83 -0.84 2.45
N GLY A 7 2.04 -0.68 1.38
CA GLY A 7 2.28 0.34 0.37
C GLY A 7 1.87 1.74 0.81
N CYS A 8 2.30 2.79 0.09
CA CYS A 8 1.93 4.17 0.44
C CYS A 8 0.43 4.39 0.59
N CYS A 9 -0.38 3.70 -0.21
CA CYS A 9 -1.84 3.77 -0.17
C CYS A 9 -2.49 2.95 0.94
N GLY A 10 -1.73 2.39 1.88
CA GLY A 10 -2.26 1.50 2.92
C GLY A 10 -2.43 0.05 2.47
N ALA A 11 -2.25 -0.28 1.19
CA ALA A 11 -2.38 -1.65 0.69
C ALA A 11 -1.39 -2.61 1.39
N TYR A 12 -1.89 -3.68 1.99
CA TYR A 12 -1.04 -4.74 2.54
C TYR A 12 -0.51 -5.63 1.41
N CYS A 13 0.79 -5.54 1.15
CA CYS A 13 1.42 -6.13 -0.03
C CYS A 13 1.43 -7.66 0.02
N LYS A 14 1.62 -8.26 1.20
CA LYS A 14 1.80 -9.72 1.33
C LYS A 14 0.66 -10.52 0.71
N THR A 15 -0.59 -10.18 1.02
CA THR A 15 -1.75 -10.88 0.50
C THR A 15 -2.03 -10.53 -0.96
N CYS A 16 -1.70 -9.30 -1.39
CA CYS A 16 -1.75 -8.91 -2.80
C CYS A 16 -0.75 -9.73 -3.65
N MET A 17 0.47 -9.97 -3.15
CA MET A 17 1.48 -10.78 -3.84
C MET A 17 1.02 -12.23 -3.97
N ASN A 18 0.56 -12.85 -2.88
CA ASN A 18 0.04 -14.22 -2.89
C ASN A 18 -1.14 -14.36 -3.87
N TRP A 19 -2.12 -13.47 -3.77
CA TRP A 19 -3.29 -13.46 -4.64
C TRP A 19 -2.92 -13.26 -6.12
N GLN A 20 -1.97 -12.37 -6.44
CA GLN A 20 -1.54 -12.19 -7.82
C GLN A 20 -0.77 -13.39 -8.36
N LYS A 21 0.07 -14.02 -7.54
CA LYS A 21 0.80 -15.23 -7.92
C LYS A 21 -0.16 -16.39 -8.21
N GLU A 22 -1.21 -16.54 -7.41
CA GLU A 22 -2.25 -17.54 -7.62
C GLU A 22 -3.09 -17.24 -8.87
N LYS A 23 -3.54 -15.99 -9.03
CA LYS A 23 -4.46 -15.61 -10.11
C LYS A 23 -3.79 -15.47 -11.48
N TYR A 24 -2.53 -15.02 -11.51
CA TYR A 24 -1.77 -14.73 -12.72
C TYR A 24 -0.38 -15.37 -12.67
N PRO A 25 -0.28 -16.72 -12.63
CA PRO A 25 0.98 -17.42 -12.38
C PRO A 25 2.03 -17.22 -13.48
N ASN A 26 1.60 -16.89 -14.70
CA ASN A 26 2.46 -16.70 -15.87
C ASN A 26 2.73 -15.21 -16.19
N GLU A 27 2.26 -14.28 -15.35
CA GLU A 27 2.52 -12.85 -15.49
C GLU A 27 3.56 -12.35 -14.48
N ARG A 28 4.03 -11.11 -14.63
CA ARG A 28 4.92 -10.48 -13.65
C ARG A 28 4.19 -10.37 -12.30
N THR A 29 4.49 -11.30 -11.41
CA THR A 29 3.96 -11.30 -10.04
C THR A 29 4.35 -10.01 -9.31
N CYS A 30 3.38 -9.40 -8.62
CA CYS A 30 3.65 -8.22 -7.82
C CYS A 30 4.75 -8.51 -6.79
N LEU A 31 5.76 -7.65 -6.72
CA LEU A 31 6.85 -7.73 -5.73
C LEU A 31 6.59 -6.83 -4.50
N GLY A 32 5.35 -6.37 -4.31
CA GLY A 32 5.02 -5.36 -3.32
C GLY A 32 5.50 -3.95 -3.70
N CYS A 33 4.90 -2.95 -3.05
CA CYS A 33 5.20 -1.56 -3.35
C CYS A 33 6.51 -1.05 -2.75
N LYS A 34 6.98 -1.60 -1.63
CA LYS A 34 8.31 -1.29 -1.04
C LYS A 34 9.29 -2.44 -1.20
N LEU A 35 8.84 -3.66 -0.90
CA LEU A 35 9.66 -4.88 -0.91
C LEU A 35 10.47 -5.03 -2.20
N GLY A 36 9.84 -4.85 -3.36
CA GLY A 36 10.52 -4.96 -4.65
C GLY A 36 11.55 -3.86 -4.96
N TYR A 37 11.49 -2.69 -4.30
CA TYR A 37 12.52 -1.66 -4.45
C TYR A 37 13.66 -1.83 -3.43
N LYS A 38 13.35 -2.29 -2.21
CA LYS A 38 14.36 -2.56 -1.17
C LYS A 38 15.35 -3.64 -1.60
N SER A 39 14.91 -4.64 -2.36
CA SER A 39 15.78 -5.68 -2.90
C SER A 39 16.59 -5.26 -4.13
N GLY A 40 16.41 -4.04 -4.65
CA GLY A 40 17.07 -3.56 -5.88
C GLY A 40 16.52 -4.16 -7.18
N ILE A 41 15.59 -5.13 -7.10
CA ILE A 41 14.98 -5.78 -8.28
C ILE A 41 14.14 -4.77 -9.09
N ARG A 42 13.60 -3.75 -8.43
CA ARG A 42 12.88 -2.66 -9.08
C ARG A 42 13.64 -1.35 -8.90
N ASP A 43 13.68 -0.59 -9.97
CA ASP A 43 14.19 0.77 -9.99
C ASP A 43 13.06 1.77 -9.69
N LEU A 44 13.22 2.54 -8.61
CA LEU A 44 12.23 3.51 -8.15
C LEU A 44 12.12 4.71 -9.10
N SER A 45 13.19 5.06 -9.84
CA SER A 45 13.14 6.10 -10.87
C SER A 45 12.20 5.75 -12.02
N LYS A 46 11.97 4.45 -12.25
CA LYS A 46 11.05 3.92 -13.27
C LYS A 46 9.62 3.73 -12.74
N ALA A 47 9.32 4.19 -11.52
CA ALA A 47 8.00 4.01 -10.92
C ALA A 47 6.95 4.92 -11.57
N LYS A 48 6.03 4.33 -12.35
CA LYS A 48 4.89 5.06 -12.94
C LYS A 48 3.87 5.61 -11.93
N CYS A 49 3.91 5.13 -10.68
CA CYS A 49 2.95 5.56 -9.66
C CYS A 49 3.44 6.83 -8.97
N ARG A 50 2.82 7.99 -9.28
CA ARG A 50 3.14 9.29 -8.67
C ARG A 50 3.23 9.26 -7.15
N MET A 51 2.30 8.56 -6.49
CA MET A 51 2.28 8.42 -5.03
C MET A 51 3.51 7.69 -4.47
N LYS A 52 4.10 6.73 -5.20
CA LYS A 52 5.35 6.08 -4.77
C LYS A 52 6.52 7.04 -4.84
N VAL A 53 6.61 7.83 -5.91
CA VAL A 53 7.66 8.85 -6.06
C VAL A 53 7.52 9.89 -4.95
N CYS A 54 6.30 10.39 -4.70
CA CYS A 54 6.02 11.33 -3.61
C CYS A 54 6.43 10.77 -2.24
N CYS A 55 5.93 9.60 -1.84
CA CYS A 55 6.21 9.09 -0.50
C CYS A 55 7.66 8.62 -0.34
N PHE A 56 8.19 7.83 -1.27
CA PHE A 56 9.48 7.17 -1.04
C PHE A 56 10.69 8.02 -1.44
N VAL A 57 10.55 8.89 -2.45
CA VAL A 57 11.66 9.72 -2.94
C VAL A 57 11.60 11.12 -2.34
N GLU A 58 10.48 11.82 -2.54
CA GLU A 58 10.36 13.24 -2.19
C GLU A 58 10.20 13.45 -0.68
N ARG A 59 9.25 12.76 -0.06
CA ARG A 59 8.85 12.97 1.34
C ARG A 59 9.47 11.98 2.33
N LYS A 60 10.08 10.90 1.85
CA LYS A 60 10.70 9.83 2.65
C LYS A 60 9.77 9.26 3.75
N LEU A 61 8.51 9.02 3.40
CA LEU A 61 7.47 8.48 4.27
C LEU A 61 7.29 6.97 4.07
N GLU A 62 6.92 6.28 5.15
CA GLU A 62 6.54 4.87 5.09
C GLU A 62 5.18 4.70 4.42
N THR A 63 4.15 5.43 4.86
CA THR A 63 2.88 5.49 4.13
C THR A 63 2.30 6.89 4.11
N CYS A 64 1.25 7.11 3.33
CA CYS A 64 0.51 8.36 3.37
C CYS A 64 -0.11 8.62 4.75
N ALA A 65 -0.28 7.62 5.62
CA ALA A 65 -0.79 7.84 6.97
C ALA A 65 0.15 8.72 7.81
N ASP A 66 1.45 8.75 7.50
CA ASP A 66 2.46 9.58 8.17
C ASP A 66 2.59 10.98 7.56
N CYS A 67 1.83 11.27 6.50
CA CYS A 67 1.94 12.55 5.80
C CYS A 67 1.42 13.68 6.71
N PRO A 68 2.22 14.75 6.93
CA PRO A 68 1.76 15.89 7.71
C PRO A 68 0.58 16.61 7.03
N ASP A 69 0.59 16.64 5.69
CA ASP A 69 -0.46 17.28 4.89
C ASP A 69 -1.62 16.34 4.57
N TYR A 70 -1.98 15.39 5.44
CA TYR A 70 -2.99 14.38 5.12
C TYR A 70 -4.43 14.94 5.18
N PRO A 71 -5.28 14.69 4.16
CA PRO A 71 -4.95 14.11 2.86
C PRO A 71 -4.30 15.15 1.93
N CYS A 72 -3.20 14.77 1.27
CA CYS A 72 -2.50 15.67 0.34
C CYS A 72 -3.02 15.49 -1.09
N GLU A 73 -2.77 16.47 -1.95
CA GLU A 73 -3.25 16.48 -3.34
C GLU A 73 -2.93 15.18 -4.11
N VAL A 74 -1.71 14.65 -3.95
CA VAL A 74 -1.29 13.38 -4.59
C VAL A 74 -2.14 12.20 -4.14
N LEU A 75 -2.52 12.17 -2.86
CA LEU A 75 -3.35 11.11 -2.29
C LEU A 75 -4.81 11.27 -2.71
N GLU A 76 -5.34 12.49 -2.71
CA GLU A 76 -6.69 12.77 -3.17
C GLU A 76 -6.87 12.40 -4.64
N ALA A 77 -5.94 12.83 -5.51
CA ALA A 77 -5.92 12.44 -6.92
C ALA A 77 -5.83 10.91 -7.10
N PHE A 78 -5.14 10.20 -6.21
CA PHE A 78 -5.09 8.74 -6.23
C PHE A 78 -6.43 8.11 -5.82
N TRP A 79 -7.12 8.64 -4.81
CA TRP A 79 -8.43 8.15 -4.38
C TRP A 79 -9.56 8.45 -5.37
N ASN A 80 -9.45 9.52 -6.14
CA ASN A 80 -10.42 9.92 -7.16
C ASN A 80 -10.39 9.04 -8.42
N LYS A 81 -9.50 8.05 -8.50
CA LYS A 81 -9.47 7.09 -9.60
C LYS A 81 -10.66 6.14 -9.55
N ASN A 82 -11.09 5.71 -10.74
CA ASN A 82 -12.17 4.74 -10.88
C ASN A 82 -11.78 3.36 -10.33
N GLY A 83 -12.59 2.82 -9.43
CA GLY A 83 -12.45 1.45 -8.94
C GLY A 83 -12.59 1.35 -7.42
N TRP A 84 -13.29 0.30 -6.98
CA TRP A 84 -13.63 0.09 -5.57
C TRP A 84 -12.40 -0.01 -4.65
N LYS A 85 -11.26 -0.47 -5.17
CA LYS A 85 -9.99 -0.59 -4.43
C LYS A 85 -9.49 0.74 -3.88
N TYR A 86 -9.72 1.86 -4.57
CA TYR A 86 -9.25 3.18 -4.14
C TYR A 86 -10.00 3.65 -2.89
N LYS A 87 -11.31 3.33 -2.79
CA LYS A 87 -12.10 3.54 -1.58
C LYS A 87 -11.62 2.67 -0.41
N GLN A 88 -11.14 1.45 -0.68
CA GLN A 88 -10.57 0.60 0.37
C GLN A 88 -9.23 1.12 0.88
N TYR A 89 -8.35 1.55 -0.02
CA TYR A 89 -7.08 2.17 0.34
C TYR A 89 -7.27 3.41 1.24
N LYS A 90 -8.29 4.22 0.96
CA LYS A 90 -8.70 5.32 1.85
C LYS A 90 -9.01 4.82 3.27
N LYS A 91 -9.91 3.84 3.40
CA LYS A 91 -10.28 3.25 4.70
C LYS A 91 -9.10 2.65 5.44
N GLN A 92 -8.16 2.01 4.72
CA GLN A 92 -6.96 1.42 5.31
C GLN A 92 -6.03 2.50 5.89
N LEU A 93 -5.82 3.59 5.16
CA LEU A 93 -5.02 4.72 5.65
C LEU A 93 -5.69 5.43 6.84
N GLU A 94 -7.01 5.64 6.77
CA GLU A 94 -7.78 6.20 7.88
C GLU A 94 -7.67 5.31 9.13
N PHE A 95 -7.77 3.99 8.97
CA PHE A 95 -7.62 3.05 10.07
C PHE A 95 -6.21 3.12 10.69
N ILE A 96 -5.15 3.15 9.87
CA ILE A 96 -3.77 3.29 10.35
C ILE A 96 -3.61 4.60 11.15
N ARG A 97 -4.16 5.71 10.67
CA ARG A 97 -4.09 7.00 11.38
C ARG A 97 -4.83 6.99 12.71
N GLN A 98 -5.96 6.30 12.79
CA GLN A 98 -6.78 6.24 14.01
C GLN A 98 -6.27 5.22 15.03
N ASN A 99 -5.68 4.12 14.57
CA ASN A 99 -5.41 2.95 15.42
C ASN A 99 -3.92 2.54 15.46
N GLY A 100 -3.08 3.17 14.65
CA GLY A 100 -1.67 2.82 14.49
C GLY A 100 -1.41 1.63 13.57
N TYR A 101 -0.16 1.48 13.18
CA TYR A 101 0.32 0.43 12.28
C TYR A 101 0.20 -0.97 12.88
N GLU A 102 0.43 -1.11 14.18
CA GLU A 102 0.43 -2.42 14.84
C GLU A 102 -0.95 -3.08 14.74
N LYS A 103 -2.01 -2.37 15.12
CA LYS A 103 -3.38 -2.88 15.01
C LYS A 103 -3.75 -3.17 13.56
N TYR A 104 -3.31 -2.34 12.62
CA TYR A 104 -3.54 -2.57 11.20
C TYR A 104 -2.89 -3.88 10.73
N LEU A 105 -1.61 -4.11 11.08
CA LEU A 105 -0.87 -5.30 10.67
C LEU A 105 -1.49 -6.59 11.25
N ILE A 106 -1.89 -6.57 12.54
CA ILE A 106 -2.59 -7.70 13.18
C ILE A 106 -3.87 -8.08 12.40
N ASN A 107 -4.62 -7.09 11.92
CA ASN A 107 -5.81 -7.30 11.11
C ASN A 107 -5.44 -7.80 9.70
N ALA A 108 -4.54 -7.10 9.02
CA ALA A 108 -4.22 -7.33 7.62
C ALA A 108 -3.54 -8.68 7.37
N HIS A 109 -2.79 -9.20 8.34
CA HIS A 109 -2.14 -10.51 8.23
C HIS A 109 -3.12 -11.68 8.21
N LYS A 110 -4.34 -11.49 8.73
CA LYS A 110 -5.44 -12.48 8.67
C LYS A 110 -6.18 -12.48 7.34
N TRP A 111 -5.86 -11.58 6.40
CA TRP A 111 -6.56 -11.51 5.12
C TRP A 111 -6.13 -12.64 4.19
N GLU A 112 -7.09 -13.28 3.54
CA GLU A 112 -6.85 -14.36 2.57
C GLU A 112 -6.73 -13.85 1.13
N ARG A 113 -7.22 -12.63 0.86
CA ARG A 113 -7.23 -12.01 -0.48
C ARG A 113 -6.46 -10.69 -0.45
N ALA A 114 -6.36 -10.03 -1.61
CA ALA A 114 -5.72 -8.73 -1.77
C ALA A 114 -6.29 -7.61 -0.86
N HIS A 115 -7.39 -7.89 -0.17
CA HIS A 115 -8.07 -7.04 0.79
C HIS A 115 -8.78 -7.93 1.83
N GLY A 116 -9.13 -7.37 2.97
CA GLY A 116 -10.00 -8.00 3.96
C GLY A 116 -10.78 -6.97 4.76
N ARG A 117 -11.45 -7.41 5.82
CA ARG A 117 -12.19 -6.51 6.71
C ARG A 117 -11.24 -5.98 7.78
N LEU A 118 -11.40 -4.70 8.08
CA LEU A 118 -10.79 -4.07 9.25
C LEU A 118 -11.83 -4.17 10.37
N THR A 119 -11.49 -4.84 11.46
CA THR A 119 -12.33 -4.84 12.66
C THR A 119 -11.85 -3.74 13.60
N LEU A 120 -12.77 -2.88 14.03
CA LEU A 120 -12.53 -1.83 15.02
C LEU A 120 -12.29 -2.44 16.40
#